data_AF-A0A419I3P1-F1
#
_entry.id   AF-A0A419I3P1-F1
#
_cell.length_a   1.000
_cell.length_b   1.000
_cell.length_c   1.000
_cell.angle_alpha   90.00
_cell.angle_beta   90.00
_cell.angle_gamma   90.00
#
_symmetry.space_group_name_H-M   'P 1'
#
loop_
_entity.id
_entity.type
_entity.pdbx_description
1 polymer ?
#
loop_
_entity_poly.entity_id
_entity_poly.type
_entity_poly.pdbx_seq_one_letter_code
_entity_poly.pdbx_strand_id
1 'polypeptide(L)'
;MPGGLLGNQLTSWLRTVVPGIWAAIVAWLVTLGLPASATDWLSGLGNQVLVPLALALVYALLRGLEPAMPPWLTRLLLGSNRPPTYAPGGTAVVPATVSPR
;
A
#
# COMPACT_ATOMS: atom_id res chain seq x y z
N MET A 1 4.75 27.09 -18.33
CA MET A 1 3.86 25.93 -18.15
C MET A 1 3.28 25.94 -16.72
N PRO A 2 2.15 26.63 -16.48
CA PRO A 2 1.62 26.88 -15.12
C PRO A 2 0.99 25.67 -14.40
N GLY A 3 1.01 24.46 -14.97
CA GLY A 3 0.44 23.25 -14.36
C GLY A 3 1.36 22.49 -13.38
N GLY A 4 2.66 22.78 -13.35
CA GLY A 4 3.63 21.99 -12.58
C GLY A 4 3.53 22.13 -11.06
N LEU A 5 3.24 23.35 -10.57
CA LEU A 5 3.19 23.61 -9.12
C LEU A 5 1.95 23.00 -8.45
N LEU A 6 0.79 23.07 -9.11
CA LEU A 6 -0.46 22.46 -8.64
C LEU A 6 -0.36 20.92 -8.61
N GLY A 7 0.23 20.31 -9.64
CA GLY A 7 0.46 18.86 -9.68
C GLY A 7 1.40 18.37 -8.59
N ASN A 8 2.46 19.13 -8.28
CA ASN A 8 3.42 18.79 -7.23
C ASN A 8 2.81 18.91 -5.82
N GLN A 9 2.05 19.98 -5.57
CA GLN A 9 1.27 20.17 -4.34
C GLN A 9 0.29 19.01 -4.13
N LEU A 10 -0.49 18.66 -5.16
CA LEU A 10 -1.44 17.55 -5.10
C LEU A 10 -0.73 16.20 -4.84
N THR A 11 0.39 15.96 -5.51
CA THR A 11 1.19 14.73 -5.31
C THR A 11 1.75 14.67 -3.89
N SER A 12 2.24 15.80 -3.37
CA SER A 12 2.76 15.87 -2.01
C SER A 12 1.66 15.65 -0.97
N TRP A 13 0.47 16.21 -1.18
CA TRP A 13 -0.68 16.03 -0.31
C TRP A 13 -1.24 14.60 -0.35
N LEU A 14 -1.32 14.00 -1.54
CA LEU A 14 -1.74 12.59 -1.69
C LEU A 14 -0.79 11.65 -0.93
N ARG A 15 0.52 11.88 -1.01
CA ARG A 15 1.52 11.05 -0.31
C ARG A 15 1.46 11.14 1.22
N THR A 16 0.85 12.18 1.79
CA THR A 16 0.70 12.32 3.25
C THR A 16 -0.66 11.86 3.74
N VAL A 17 -1.72 12.17 3.00
CA VAL A 17 -3.09 11.85 3.42
C VAL A 17 -3.45 10.39 3.15
N VAL A 18 -3.02 9.81 2.02
CA VAL A 18 -3.33 8.42 1.68
C VAL A 18 -2.83 7.43 2.73
N PRO A 19 -1.57 7.50 3.21
CA PRO A 19 -1.11 6.63 4.30
C PRO A 19 -1.92 6.80 5.59
N GLY A 20 -2.34 8.04 5.92
CA GLY A 20 -3.15 8.32 7.11
C GLY A 20 -4.54 7.69 7.05
N ILE A 21 -5.21 7.80 5.89
CA ILE A 21 -6.52 7.16 5.66
C ILE A 21 -6.39 5.64 5.80
N TRP A 22 -5.34 5.04 5.24
CA TRP A 22 -5.09 3.61 5.38
C TRP A 22 -4.90 3.17 6.83
N ALA A 23 -4.09 3.91 7.59
CA ALA A 23 -3.88 3.63 9.00
C ALA A 23 -5.18 3.73 9.80
N ALA A 24 -6.03 4.71 9.50
CA ALA A 24 -7.33 4.86 10.15
C ALA A 24 -8.29 3.69 9.84
N ILE A 25 -8.33 3.22 8.60
CA ILE A 25 -9.14 2.05 8.21
C ILE A 25 -8.67 0.79 8.96
N VAL A 26 -7.36 0.54 9.00
CA VAL A 26 -6.81 -0.61 9.72
C VAL A 26 -7.09 -0.52 11.21
N ALA A 27 -6.89 0.65 11.82
CA ALA A 27 -7.21 0.88 13.22
C ALA A 27 -8.69 0.62 13.50
N TRP A 28 -9.60 1.14 12.67
CA TRP A 28 -11.04 0.91 12.77
C TRP A 28 -11.37 -0.59 12.68
N LEU A 29 -10.80 -1.34 11.75
CA LEU A 29 -11.00 -2.78 11.66
C LEU A 29 -10.51 -3.53 12.90
N VAL A 30 -9.39 -3.10 13.48
CA VAL A 30 -8.90 -3.67 14.75
C VAL A 30 -9.89 -3.40 15.89
N THR A 31 -10.55 -2.23 15.92
CA THR A 31 -11.57 -1.93 16.93
C THR A 31 -12.82 -2.81 16.84
N LEU A 32 -13.12 -3.39 15.67
CA LEU A 32 -14.23 -4.35 15.54
C LEU A 32 -13.97 -5.65 16.31
N GLY A 33 -12.70 -5.93 16.64
CA GLY A 33 -12.30 -7.12 17.38
C GLY A 33 -12.49 -8.41 16.59
N LEU A 34 -12.22 -9.53 17.26
CA LEU A 34 -12.44 -10.87 16.73
C LEU A 34 -13.76 -11.43 17.30
N PRO A 35 -14.51 -12.24 16.53
CA PRO A 35 -15.66 -12.96 17.06
C PRO A 35 -15.23 -13.92 18.18
N ALA A 36 -16.10 -14.14 19.17
CA ALA A 36 -15.81 -14.91 20.38
C ALA A 36 -15.24 -16.31 20.08
N SER A 37 -15.75 -16.95 19.02
CA SER A 37 -15.26 -18.26 18.56
C SER A 37 -13.82 -18.24 18.06
N ALA A 38 -13.29 -17.11 17.59
CA ALA A 38 -11.90 -16.97 17.16
C ALA A 38 -10.98 -16.50 18.30
N THR A 39 -11.49 -15.73 19.26
CA THR A 39 -10.72 -15.32 20.45
C THR A 39 -10.36 -16.51 21.33
N ASP A 40 -11.21 -17.53 21.41
CA ASP A 40 -10.95 -18.74 22.20
C ASP A 40 -9.72 -19.52 21.70
N TRP A 41 -9.55 -19.65 20.39
CA TRP A 41 -8.34 -20.26 19.79
C TRP A 41 -7.10 -19.35 19.89
N LEU A 42 -7.31 -18.04 19.99
CA LEU A 42 -6.25 -17.03 19.99
C LEU A 42 -5.84 -16.59 21.39
N SER A 43 -6.34 -17.27 22.43
CA SER A 43 -6.02 -17.10 23.85
C SER A 43 -4.52 -17.23 24.11
N GLY A 44 -3.75 -16.17 23.85
CA GLY A 44 -2.28 -16.12 23.94
C GLY A 44 -1.59 -15.40 22.79
N LEU A 45 -2.22 -15.33 21.60
CA LEU A 45 -1.70 -14.67 20.39
C LEU A 45 -2.32 -13.27 20.14
N GLY A 46 -3.45 -12.98 20.78
CA GLY A 46 -4.06 -11.64 20.95
C GLY A 46 -3.77 -10.59 19.88
N ASN A 47 -3.38 -9.39 20.35
CA ASN A 47 -3.19 -8.18 19.53
C ASN A 47 -2.08 -8.29 18.47
N GLN A 48 -1.19 -9.29 18.58
CA GLN A 48 -0.12 -9.52 17.60
C GLN A 48 -0.66 -10.06 16.27
N VAL A 49 -1.77 -10.80 16.29
CA VAL A 49 -2.37 -11.37 15.07
C VAL A 49 -3.47 -10.47 14.51
N LEU A 50 -4.07 -9.62 15.33
CA LEU A 50 -5.14 -8.70 14.91
C LEU A 50 -4.70 -7.74 13.79
N VAL A 51 -3.52 -7.15 13.90
CA VAL A 51 -3.00 -6.21 12.89
C VAL A 51 -2.76 -6.88 11.53
N PRO A 52 -1.98 -7.99 11.42
CA PRO A 52 -1.78 -8.66 10.14
C PRO A 52 -3.10 -9.24 9.58
N LEU A 53 -4.03 -9.67 10.44
CA LEU A 53 -5.35 -10.12 9.99
C LEU A 53 -6.18 -8.96 9.41
N ALA A 54 -6.21 -7.81 10.07
CA ALA A 54 -6.87 -6.61 9.56
C ALA A 54 -6.28 -6.20 8.20
N LEU A 55 -4.96 -6.23 8.05
CA LEU A 55 -4.27 -6.00 6.77
C LEU A 55 -4.68 -7.00 5.69
N ALA A 56 -4.76 -8.30 6.02
CA ALA A 56 -5.19 -9.33 5.09
C ALA A 56 -6.65 -9.12 4.63
N LEU A 57 -7.54 -8.74 5.54
CA LEU A 57 -8.93 -8.39 5.25
C LEU A 57 -9.03 -7.17 4.32
N VAL A 58 -8.30 -6.10 4.64
CA VAL A 58 -8.21 -4.91 3.77
C VAL A 58 -7.75 -5.27 2.37
N TYR A 59 -6.67 -6.06 2.27
CA TYR A 59 -6.13 -6.49 1.00
C TYR A 59 -7.14 -7.33 0.20
N ALA A 60 -7.78 -8.31 0.83
CA ALA A 60 -8.77 -9.17 0.18
C ALA A 60 -9.95 -8.36 -0.35
N LEU A 61 -10.47 -7.42 0.44
CA LEU A 61 -11.55 -6.51 0.03
C LEU A 61 -11.13 -5.64 -1.16
N LEU A 62 -9.95 -5.03 -1.09
CA LEU A 62 -9.42 -4.22 -2.18
C LEU A 62 -9.24 -5.02 -3.46
N ARG A 63 -8.69 -6.23 -3.36
CA ARG A 63 -8.46 -7.10 -4.50
C ARG A 63 -9.77 -7.58 -5.12
N GLY A 64 -10.78 -7.85 -4.31
CA GLY A 64 -12.13 -8.21 -4.77
C GLY A 64 -12.87 -7.05 -5.43
N LEU A 65 -12.62 -5.81 -4.97
CA LEU A 65 -13.20 -4.61 -5.53
C LEU A 65 -12.45 -4.08 -6.77
N GLU A 66 -11.19 -4.44 -6.96
CA GLU A 66 -10.36 -4.06 -8.11
C GLU A 66 -11.07 -4.20 -9.47
N PRO A 67 -11.74 -5.32 -9.80
CA PRO A 67 -12.48 -5.44 -11.08
C PRO A 67 -13.69 -4.51 -11.20
N ALA A 68 -14.26 -4.04 -10.09
CA ALA A 68 -15.40 -3.12 -10.08
C ALA A 68 -14.97 -1.64 -9.99
N MET A 69 -13.69 -1.36 -9.72
CA MET A 69 -13.19 0.00 -9.51
C MET A 69 -12.74 0.67 -10.81
N PRO A 70 -13.04 1.97 -11.00
CA PRO A 70 -12.49 2.72 -12.12
C PRO A 70 -10.95 2.78 -12.10
N PRO A 71 -10.29 2.87 -13.27
CA PRO A 71 -8.82 2.92 -13.37
C PRO A 71 -8.15 4.09 -12.62
N TRP A 72 -8.89 5.20 -12.42
CA TRP A 72 -8.39 6.34 -11.66
C TRP A 72 -8.35 6.06 -10.16
N LEU A 73 -9.31 5.29 -9.65
CA LEU A 73 -9.43 4.97 -8.22
C LEU A 73 -8.39 3.93 -7.80
N THR A 74 -8.17 2.91 -8.65
CA THR A 74 -7.09 1.93 -8.44
C THR A 74 -5.71 2.57 -8.45
N ARG A 75 -5.46 3.55 -9.33
CA ARG A 75 -4.21 4.34 -9.29
C ARG A 75 -4.06 5.15 -8.01
N LEU A 76 -5.16 5.73 -7.50
CA LEU A 76 -5.14 6.52 -6.27
C LEU A 76 -4.90 5.66 -5.02
N LEU A 77 -5.54 4.49 -4.94
CA LEU A 77 -5.49 3.59 -3.79
C LEU A 77 -4.23 2.69 -3.78
N LEU A 78 -3.82 2.18 -4.93
CA LEU A 78 -2.73 1.21 -5.08
C LEU A 78 -1.43 1.85 -5.59
N GLY A 79 -1.43 3.16 -5.85
CA GLY A 79 -0.29 3.93 -6.36
C GLY A 79 -0.01 3.73 -7.86
N SER A 80 -0.12 2.49 -8.35
CA SER A 80 0.01 2.14 -9.77
C SER A 80 -0.98 1.05 -10.14
N ASN A 81 -1.57 1.17 -11.33
CA ASN A 81 -2.36 0.11 -11.96
C ASN A 81 -1.72 -0.33 -13.28
N ARG A 82 -0.39 -0.29 -13.36
CA ARG A 82 0.37 -0.84 -14.49
C ARG A 82 1.39 -1.84 -13.96
N PRO A 83 1.40 -3.09 -14.46
CA PRO A 83 2.45 -4.03 -14.14
C PRO A 83 3.80 -3.48 -14.61
N PRO A 84 4.87 -3.60 -13.80
CA PRO A 84 6.20 -3.15 -14.20
C PRO A 84 6.71 -4.01 -15.36
N THR A 85 7.08 -3.35 -16.46
CA THR A 85 7.75 -4.01 -17.59
C THR A 85 9.25 -3.99 -17.31
N TYR A 86 9.81 -5.12 -16.92
CA TYR A 86 11.26 -5.26 -16.80
C TYR A 86 11.84 -5.62 -18.16
N ALA A 87 12.83 -4.85 -18.63
CA ALA A 87 13.61 -5.26 -19.80
C ALA A 87 14.45 -6.50 -19.43
N PRO A 88 14.43 -7.57 -20.23
CA PRO A 88 15.31 -8.70 -20.02
C PRO A 88 16.75 -8.25 -20.28
N GLY A 89 17.60 -8.24 -19.24
CA GLY A 89 19.04 -7.98 -19.38
C GLY A 89 19.51 -6.58 -19.01
N GLY A 90 19.00 -5.99 -17.93
CA GLY A 90 19.62 -4.81 -17.32
C GLY A 90 21.00 -5.14 -16.74
N THR A 91 22.03 -5.18 -17.59
CA THR A 91 23.41 -5.03 -17.15
C THR A 91 23.53 -3.63 -16.54
N ALA A 92 23.60 -3.57 -15.21
CA ALA A 92 24.01 -2.36 -14.52
C ALA A 92 25.35 -1.94 -15.12
N VAL A 93 25.39 -0.81 -15.82
CA VAL A 93 26.65 -0.17 -16.21
C VAL A 93 27.25 0.33 -14.90
N VAL A 94 28.11 -0.49 -14.29
CA VAL A 94 28.94 -0.08 -13.17
C VAL A 94 29.85 1.02 -13.75
N PRO A 95 29.72 2.29 -13.31
CA PRO A 95 30.66 3.32 -13.74
C PRO A 95 32.05 2.88 -13.31
N ALA A 96 33.01 2.87 -14.25
CA ALA A 96 34.39 2.50 -13.96
C ALA A 96 34.87 3.31 -12.75
N THR A 97 35.10 2.61 -11.64
CA THR A 97 35.66 3.17 -10.41
C THR A 97 36.93 3.94 -10.74
N VAL A 98 36.96 5.20 -10.32
CA VAL A 98 38.14 6.08 -10.33
C VAL A 98 39.33 5.33 -9.74
N SER A 99 40.42 5.21 -10.51
CA SER A 99 41.68 4.63 -10.04
C SER A 99 42.28 5.45 -8.89
N PRO A 100 42.73 4.82 -7.79
CA PRO A 100 43.51 5.50 -6.77
C PRO A 100 44.88 5.87 -7.33
N ARG A 101 45.29 7.13 -7.14
CA ARG A 101 46.67 7.59 -7.31
C ARG A 101 47.42 7.47 -6.00
#